data_AF-A0A158CB75-F1
#
_entry.id   AF-A0A158CB75-F1
#
_cell.length_a   1.000
_cell.length_b   1.000
_cell.length_c   1.000
_cell.angle_alpha   90.00
_cell.angle_beta   90.00
_cell.angle_gamma   90.00
#
_symmetry.space_group_name_H-M   'P 1'
#
loop_
_entity.id
_entity.type
_entity.pdbx_description
1 polymer ?
#
loop_
_entity_poly.entity_id
_entity_poly.type
_entity_poly.pdbx_seq_one_letter_code
_entity_poly.pdbx_strand_id
1 'polypeptide(L)' 'MTLDENIDLLRNLQKAGAHLARLTGYMTIGVQPSRENLLNAQRWFEAASAEVEVMLHAIETDKA' A
#
# COMPACT_ATOMS: atom_id res chain seq x y z
N MET A 1 13.10 -12.53 4.26
CA MET A 1 12.38 -12.41 2.98
C MET A 1 13.39 -12.44 1.86
N THR A 2 13.05 -13.03 0.72
CA THR A 2 13.89 -13.01 -0.49
C THR A 2 13.80 -11.65 -1.19
N LEU A 3 14.74 -11.36 -2.09
CA LEU A 3 14.68 -10.14 -2.91
C LEU A 3 13.37 -10.07 -3.72
N ASP A 4 12.92 -11.19 -4.27
CA ASP A 4 11.69 -11.27 -5.06
C ASP A 4 10.45 -10.98 -4.19
N GLU A 5 10.38 -11.53 -2.98
CA GLU A 5 9.32 -11.23 -2.01
C GLU A 5 9.28 -9.74 -1.66
N ASN A 6 10.43 -9.12 -1.45
CA ASN A 6 10.52 -7.69 -1.15
C ASN A 6 10.06 -6.83 -2.34
N ILE A 7 10.42 -7.21 -3.57
CA ILE A 7 9.98 -6.52 -4.79
C ILE A 7 8.45 -6.62 -4.95
N ASP A 8 7.88 -7.80 -4.75
CA ASP A 8 6.44 -7.99 -4.88
C ASP A 8 5.66 -7.25 -3.80
N LEU A 9 6.19 -7.21 -2.57
CA LEU A 9 5.63 -6.41 -1.49
C LEU A 9 5.61 -4.91 -1.83
N LEU A 10 6.71 -4.36 -2.33
CA LEU A 10 6.77 -2.95 -2.76
C LEU A 10 5.82 -2.66 -3.93
N ARG A 11 5.69 -3.59 -4.88
CA ARG A 11 4.71 -3.49 -5.98
C ARG A 11 3.27 -3.49 -5.45
N ASN A 12 2.98 -4.30 -4.44
CA ASN A 12 1.66 -4.34 -3.82
C ASN A 12 1.34 -3.02 -3.11
N LEU A 13 2.31 -2.46 -2.37
CA LEU A 13 2.16 -1.14 -1.76
C LEU A 13 1.92 -0.05 -2.82
N GLN A 14 2.68 -0.06 -3.92
CA GLN A 14 2.50 0.88 -5.02
C GLN A 14 1.09 0.79 -5.63
N LYS A 15 0.58 -0.42 -5.87
CA LYS A 15 -0.77 -0.65 -6.40
C LYS A 15 -1.86 -0.17 -5.45
N ALA A 16 -1.71 -0.44 -4.14
CA ALA A 16 -2.64 0.01 -3.12
C ALA A 16 -2.67 1.56 -3.03
N GLY A 17 -1.49 2.19 -3.03
CA GLY A 17 -1.37 3.66 -3.06
C GLY A 17 -1.97 4.28 -4.32
N ALA A 18 -1.73 3.69 -5.50
CA ALA A 18 -2.33 4.13 -6.75
C ALA A 18 -3.86 3.97 -6.76
N HIS A 19 -4.40 2.97 -6.05
CA HIS A 19 -5.84 2.82 -5.89
C HIS A 19 -6.42 3.94 -5.01
N LEU A 20 -5.80 4.22 -3.86
CA LEU A 20 -6.18 5.35 -3.01
C LEU A 20 -6.12 6.70 -3.74
N ALA A 21 -5.07 6.94 -4.52
CA ALA A 21 -4.91 8.15 -5.33
C ALA A 21 -6.04 8.30 -6.37
N ARG A 22 -6.49 7.20 -6.98
CA ARG A 22 -7.65 7.23 -7.89
C ARG A 22 -8.96 7.54 -7.17
N LEU A 23 -9.19 6.94 -6.00
CA LEU A 23 -10.39 7.20 -5.21
C LEU A 23 -10.46 8.66 -4.74
N THR A 24 -9.33 9.22 -4.32
CA THR A 24 -9.22 10.65 -4.01
C THR A 24 -9.43 11.52 -5.25
N GLY A 25 -8.86 11.14 -6.40
CA GLY A 25 -9.12 11.81 -7.68
C GLY A 25 -10.61 11.87 -8.04
N TYR A 26 -11.37 10.79 -7.85
CA TYR A 26 -12.82 10.80 -8.06
C TYR A 26 -13.53 11.79 -7.13
N MET A 27 -13.16 11.84 -5.85
CA MET A 27 -13.73 12.81 -4.91
C MET A 27 -13.46 14.26 -5.34
N THR A 28 -12.30 14.56 -5.94
CA THR A 28 -11.99 15.93 -6.42
C THR A 28 -12.87 16.41 -7.56
N ILE A 29 -13.43 15.49 -8.36
CA ILE A 29 -14.36 15.81 -9.45
C ILE A 29 -15.83 15.62 -9.05
N GLY A 30 -16.12 15.51 -7.74
CA GLY A 30 -17.47 15.36 -7.20
C GLY A 30 -18.05 13.95 -7.30
N VAL A 31 -17.26 12.94 -7.67
CA VAL A 31 -17.69 11.54 -7.69
C VAL A 31 -17.35 10.90 -6.35
N GLN A 32 -18.37 10.57 -5.56
CA GLN A 32 -18.20 9.91 -4.27
C GLN A 32 -18.01 8.40 -4.44
N PRO A 33 -16.84 7.81 -4.10
CA PRO A 33 -16.68 6.37 -4.11
C PRO A 33 -17.52 5.70 -3.01
N SER A 34 -17.88 4.43 -3.22
CA SER A 34 -18.61 3.67 -2.20
C SER A 34 -17.78 3.53 -0.92
N ARG A 35 -18.48 3.49 0.23
CA ARG A 35 -17.85 3.25 1.53
C ARG A 35 -17.02 1.97 1.54
N GLU A 36 -17.53 0.92 0.90
CA GLU A 36 -16.82 -0.35 0.78
C GLU A 36 -15.51 -0.21 -0.01
N ASN A 37 -15.51 0.51 -1.14
CA ASN A 37 -14.29 0.75 -1.91
C ASN A 37 -13.25 1.53 -1.11
N LEU A 38 -13.67 2.55 -0.36
CA LEU A 38 -12.77 3.32 0.50
C LEU A 38 -12.17 2.45 1.61
N LEU A 39 -13.00 1.66 2.30
CA LEU A 39 -12.55 0.75 3.36
C LEU A 39 -11.62 -0.35 2.82
N ASN A 40 -11.89 -0.88 1.63
CA ASN A 40 -11.04 -1.90 1.02
C ASN A 40 -9.70 -1.31 0.59
N ALA A 41 -9.70 -0.11 -0.01
CA ALA A 41 -8.46 0.56 -0.40
C ALA A 41 -7.60 0.94 0.81
N GLN A 42 -8.23 1.43 1.89
CA GLN A 42 -7.55 1.71 3.15
C GLN A 42 -6.93 0.43 3.73
N ARG A 43 -7.73 -0.63 3.91
CA ARG A 43 -7.25 -1.91 4.47
C ARG A 43 -6.11 -2.50 3.67
N TRP A 44 -6.19 -2.46 2.35
CA TRP A 44 -5.14 -2.99 1.49
C TRP A 44 -3.83 -2.19 1.62
N PHE A 45 -3.93 -0.87 1.66
CA PHE A 45 -2.76 0.00 1.83
C PHE A 45 -2.11 -0.16 3.20
N GLU A 46 -2.91 -0.22 4.27
CA GLU A 46 -2.41 -0.43 5.63
C GLU A 46 -1.71 -1.78 5.78
N ALA A 47 -2.29 -2.87 5.24
CA ALA A 47 -1.68 -4.19 5.27
C ALA A 47 -0.33 -4.21 4.54
N ALA A 48 -0.29 -3.69 3.30
CA ALA A 48 0.95 -3.63 2.53
C ALA A 48 2.02 -2.75 3.20
N SER A 49 1.61 -1.64 3.82
CA SER A 49 2.53 -0.75 4.54
C SER A 49 3.14 -1.42 5.78
N ALA A 50 2.33 -2.15 6.55
CA ALA A 50 2.81 -2.85 7.74
C ALA A 50 3.84 -3.94 7.39
N GLU A 51 3.61 -4.68 6.31
CA GLU A 51 4.58 -5.68 5.83
C GLU A 51 5.87 -5.01 5.32
N VAL A 52 5.77 -3.86 4.63
CA VAL A 52 6.95 -3.09 4.20
C VAL A 52 7.78 -2.62 5.39
N GLU A 53 7.16 -2.19 6.47
CA GLU A 53 7.86 -1.76 7.68
C GLU A 53 8.71 -2.89 8.29
N VAL A 54 8.15 -4.11 8.36
CA VAL A 54 8.88 -5.29 8.85
C VAL A 54 10.09 -5.59 7.96
N MET A 55 9.92 -5.51 6.64
CA MET A 55 10.98 -5.72 5.66
C MET A 55 12.08 -4.65 5.79
N LEU A 56 11.72 -3.38 5.95
CA LEU A 56 12.67 -2.28 6.14
C LEU A 56 13.47 -2.45 7.42
N HIS A 57 12.81 -2.73 8.55
CA HIS A 57 13.50 -2.97 9.82
C HIS A 57 14.49 -4.14 9.73
N ALA A 58 14.13 -5.23 9.04
CA ALA A 58 15.03 -6.36 8.84
C ALA A 58 16.27 -5.96 8.04
N ILE A 59 16.10 -5.18 6.96
CA ILE A 59 17.21 -4.68 6.12
C ILE A 59 18.09 -3.69 6.89
N GLU A 60 17.51 -2.80 7.69
CA GLU A 60 18.25 -1.84 8.51
C GLU A 60 19.08 -2.55 9.58
N THR A 61 18.54 -3.61 10.18
CA THR A 61 19.25 -4.43 11.17
C THR A 61 20.42 -5.19 10.53
N ASP A 62 20.26 -5.72 9.32
CA ASP A 62 21.31 -6.45 8.60
C ASP A 62 22.47 -5.53 8.13
N LYS A 63 22.19 -4.23 7.95
CA LYS A 63 23.20 -3.23 7.60
C LYS A 63 24.05 -2.75 8.77
N ALA A 64 23.60 -2.93 10.01
CA ALA A 64 24.22 -2.43 11.24
C ALA A 64 25.30 -3.39 11.79
#